data_AF-A0A534LNF9-F1
#
_entry.id   AF-A0A534LNF9-F1
#
_cell.length_a   1.000
_cell.length_b   1.000
_cell.length_c   1.000
_cell.angle_alpha   90.00
_cell.angle_beta   90.00
_cell.angle_gamma   90.00
#
_symmetry.space_group_name_H-M   'P 1'
#
loop_
_entity.id
_entity.type
_entity.pdbx_description
1 polymer ?
#
loop_
_entity_poly.entity_id
_entity_poly.type
_entity_poly.pdbx_seq_one_letter_code
_entity_poly.pdbx_strand_id
1 'polypeptide(L)'
;MPLTLLLAVVVSAAAFAGSTHPPRPALVRVIPKASAAGTNFFDFLVVIVMENHNLCDILKSCGGTARYMSNLAGAWGLGQDGRYCNVNPSLPNYLCLTGGSDFGCSGYDGDPQSSACTNAAWAAPNIVDRLVTAGYTWKAYMEDMPSNCYGSDSGNYAVRHNPFVYYGDIANDATRCSRVVPAGSSDSALINDLGSTSTASNFMWLTPNTCNDIHSCPIDTGDAYLA
;
A
#
# COMPACT_ATOMS: atom_id res chain seq x y z
N MET A 1 31.47 -23.41 61.33
CA MET A 1 32.65 -22.52 61.15
C MET A 1 32.20 -21.35 60.29
N PRO A 2 32.18 -20.10 60.80
CA PRO A 2 31.78 -18.95 60.01
C PRO A 2 32.94 -18.55 59.08
N LEU A 3 32.70 -18.57 57.77
CA LEU A 3 33.70 -18.19 56.79
C LEU A 3 33.73 -16.66 56.67
N THR A 4 34.88 -16.06 56.98
CA THR A 4 35.12 -14.62 56.88
C THR A 4 35.66 -14.29 55.49
N LEU A 5 35.21 -13.15 54.96
CA LEU A 5 35.30 -12.65 53.59
C LEU A 5 36.74 -12.24 53.16
N LEU A 6 37.05 -12.35 51.86
CA LEU A 6 37.97 -11.43 51.19
C LEU A 6 37.44 -11.12 49.79
N LEU A 7 36.97 -9.89 49.58
CA LEU A 7 36.57 -9.37 48.27
C LEU A 7 37.70 -8.46 47.77
N ALA A 8 38.38 -8.86 46.70
CA ALA A 8 39.33 -8.00 45.99
C ALA A 8 38.57 -7.27 44.88
N VAL A 9 38.48 -5.94 44.95
CA VAL A 9 37.95 -5.12 43.86
C VAL A 9 39.12 -4.70 42.98
N VAL A 10 39.16 -5.22 41.75
CA VAL A 10 40.05 -4.74 40.69
C VAL A 10 39.30 -3.68 39.91
N VAL A 11 39.71 -2.42 40.03
CA VAL A 11 39.23 -1.33 39.18
C VAL A 11 40.07 -1.31 37.91
N SER A 12 39.56 -1.92 36.84
CA SER A 12 40.10 -1.71 35.50
C SER A 12 39.50 -0.43 34.92
N ALA A 13 40.32 0.63 34.83
CA ALA A 13 39.99 1.80 34.04
C ALA A 13 40.12 1.45 32.55
N ALA A 14 39.00 1.10 31.92
CA ALA A 14 38.92 1.03 30.46
C ALA A 14 38.78 2.46 29.93
N ALA A 15 39.77 2.92 29.18
CA ALA A 15 39.68 4.14 28.40
C ALA A 15 38.46 4.06 27.46
N PHE A 16 37.62 5.10 27.45
CA PHE A 16 36.56 5.24 26.47
C PHE A 16 37.19 5.35 25.08
N ALA A 17 37.20 4.25 24.33
CA ALA A 17 37.37 4.30 22.90
C ALA A 17 36.14 5.03 22.33
N GLY A 18 36.35 6.22 21.76
CA GLY A 18 35.31 6.96 21.07
C GLY A 18 34.69 6.08 20.00
N SER A 19 33.38 5.85 20.09
CA SER A 19 32.63 5.13 19.07
C SER A 19 32.77 5.90 17.75
N THR A 20 33.48 5.32 16.79
CA THR A 20 33.40 5.73 15.39
C THR A 20 32.03 5.31 14.88
N HIS A 21 31.02 6.17 15.09
CA HIS A 21 29.76 6.02 14.40
C HIS A 21 30.02 6.12 12.89
N PRO A 22 29.46 5.23 12.06
CA PRO A 22 29.47 5.42 10.62
C PRO A 22 28.81 6.78 10.29
N PRO A 23 29.29 7.50 9.26
CA PRO A 23 28.73 8.79 8.90
C PRO A 23 27.22 8.62 8.66
N ARG A 24 26.44 9.45 9.35
CA ARG A 24 24.99 9.60 9.12
C ARG A 24 24.77 9.79 7.62
N PRO A 25 23.86 9.04 6.97
CA PRO A 25 23.48 9.31 5.58
C PRO A 25 23.13 10.79 5.42
N ALA A 26 23.64 11.39 4.35
CA ALA A 26 23.50 12.79 4.04
C ALA A 26 22.04 13.26 4.13
N LEU A 27 21.87 14.54 4.47
CA LEU A 27 20.61 15.28 4.47
C LEU A 27 19.72 14.82 3.32
N VAL A 28 18.55 14.28 3.66
CA VAL A 28 17.44 14.12 2.72
C VAL A 28 17.30 15.44 2.00
N ARG A 29 17.46 15.41 0.67
CA ARG A 29 17.15 16.57 -0.16
C ARG A 29 15.69 16.88 0.12
N VAL A 30 15.43 17.95 0.88
CA VAL A 30 14.10 18.50 1.01
C VAL A 30 13.73 18.90 -0.41
N ILE A 31 12.94 18.04 -1.08
CA ILE A 31 12.29 18.42 -2.32
C ILE A 31 11.52 19.68 -1.95
N PRO A 32 11.75 20.83 -2.62
CA PRO A 32 11.00 22.01 -2.30
C PRO A 32 9.53 21.62 -2.35
N LYS A 33 8.79 21.87 -1.26
CA LYS A 33 7.33 21.82 -1.30
C LYS A 33 6.97 22.70 -2.48
N ALA A 34 6.49 22.09 -3.56
CA ALA A 34 5.78 22.83 -4.58
C ALA A 34 4.61 23.46 -3.84
N SER A 35 4.73 24.75 -3.51
CA SER A 35 3.59 25.53 -3.09
C SER A 35 2.79 25.71 -4.37
N ALA A 36 1.90 24.77 -4.64
CA ALA A 36 0.84 25.02 -5.60
C ALA A 36 0.08 26.23 -5.07
N ALA A 37 0.13 27.34 -5.82
CA ALA A 37 -0.71 28.51 -5.58
C ALA A 37 -2.19 28.24 -5.97
N GLY A 38 -2.60 26.98 -5.93
CA GLY A 38 -3.93 26.50 -6.28
C GLY A 38 -4.59 25.83 -5.08
N THR A 39 -5.92 25.84 -5.05
CA THR A 39 -6.74 25.11 -4.07
C THR A 39 -6.61 23.58 -4.19
N ASN A 40 -5.92 23.09 -5.21
CA ASN A 40 -5.78 21.68 -5.52
C ASN A 40 -4.47 21.14 -4.95
N PHE A 41 -4.57 20.10 -4.13
CA PHE A 41 -3.40 19.44 -3.51
C PHE A 41 -2.63 18.55 -4.49
N PHE A 42 -3.29 18.04 -5.54
CA PHE A 42 -2.72 17.26 -6.63
C PHE A 42 -3.58 17.41 -7.90
N ASP A 43 -2.98 17.18 -9.06
CA ASP A 43 -3.69 17.07 -10.35
C ASP A 43 -4.14 15.62 -10.59
N PHE A 44 -3.20 14.68 -10.42
CA PHE A 44 -3.38 13.25 -10.58
C PHE A 44 -2.62 12.47 -9.50
N LEU A 45 -3.22 11.39 -9.00
CA LEU A 45 -2.62 10.44 -8.07
C LEU A 45 -2.87 9.02 -8.58
N VAL A 46 -1.80 8.29 -8.85
CA VAL A 46 -1.84 6.84 -9.13
C VAL A 46 -1.32 6.11 -7.90
N VAL A 47 -2.13 5.18 -7.38
CA VAL A 47 -1.76 4.27 -6.30
C VAL A 47 -1.68 2.87 -6.89
N ILE A 48 -0.53 2.21 -6.74
CA ILE A 48 -0.35 0.79 -7.07
C ILE A 48 -0.03 0.08 -5.76
N VAL A 49 -0.82 -0.93 -5.40
CA VAL A 49 -0.64 -1.66 -4.13
C VAL A 49 0.01 -3.01 -4.37
N MET A 50 1.22 -3.15 -3.85
CA MET A 50 1.97 -4.41 -3.77
C MET A 50 1.87 -4.96 -2.35
N GLU A 51 2.00 -6.27 -2.19
CA GLU A 51 1.63 -6.98 -0.97
C GLU A 51 2.81 -7.61 -0.21
N ASN A 52 2.55 -7.91 1.07
CA ASN A 52 3.17 -8.96 1.88
C ASN A 52 4.70 -9.07 1.98
N HIS A 53 5.41 -7.95 1.85
CA HIS A 53 6.85 -7.92 2.06
C HIS A 53 7.28 -6.80 3.00
N ASN A 54 8.22 -7.11 3.90
CA ASN A 54 8.85 -6.08 4.69
C ASN A 54 9.71 -5.20 3.79
N LEU A 55 9.95 -3.98 4.23
CA LEU A 55 10.76 -3.03 3.50
C LEU A 55 12.13 -3.59 3.09
N CYS A 56 12.78 -4.38 3.94
CA CYS A 56 14.10 -4.96 3.64
C CYS A 56 14.07 -6.24 2.80
N ASP A 57 12.90 -6.83 2.55
CA ASP A 57 12.75 -7.87 1.54
C ASP A 57 12.81 -7.23 0.13
N ILE A 58 12.37 -5.98 0.01
CA ILE A 58 12.34 -5.19 -1.23
C ILE A 58 13.65 -4.41 -1.44
N LEU A 59 14.05 -3.62 -0.45
CA LEU A 59 15.13 -2.66 -0.63
C LEU A 59 16.51 -3.32 -0.66
N LYS A 60 17.21 -3.14 -1.78
CA LYS A 60 18.61 -3.57 -1.95
C LYS A 60 19.56 -3.00 -0.89
N SER A 61 19.26 -1.83 -0.32
CA SER A 61 20.08 -1.18 0.70
C SER A 61 20.15 -1.96 2.02
N CYS A 62 19.21 -2.88 2.27
CA CYS A 62 19.21 -3.73 3.47
C CYS A 62 19.00 -5.23 3.18
N GLY A 63 19.31 -5.68 1.96
CA GLY A 63 19.40 -7.12 1.61
C GLY A 63 18.36 -7.63 0.63
N GLY A 64 17.38 -6.82 0.25
CA GLY A 64 16.35 -7.17 -0.73
C GLY A 64 16.87 -7.32 -2.16
N THR A 65 16.04 -7.91 -3.03
CA THR A 65 16.42 -8.25 -4.42
C THR A 65 15.68 -7.43 -5.48
N ALA A 66 14.59 -6.74 -5.12
CA ALA A 66 13.77 -5.95 -6.05
C ALA A 66 14.55 -4.74 -6.58
N ARG A 67 15.04 -4.82 -7.81
CA ARG A 67 15.88 -3.79 -8.41
C ARG A 67 15.06 -2.59 -8.84
N TYR A 68 13.92 -2.80 -9.50
CA TYR A 68 13.10 -1.71 -10.01
C TYR A 68 12.48 -0.91 -8.87
N MET A 69 11.84 -1.57 -7.91
CA MET A 69 11.28 -0.92 -6.72
C MET A 69 12.34 -0.20 -5.88
N SER A 70 13.52 -0.80 -5.70
CA SER A 70 14.64 -0.12 -5.02
C SER A 70 15.11 1.14 -5.76
N ASN A 71 15.13 1.11 -7.10
CA ASN A 71 15.51 2.28 -7.89
C ASN A 71 14.46 3.39 -7.78
N LEU A 72 13.17 3.06 -7.76
CA LEU A 72 12.11 4.05 -7.53
C LEU A 72 12.28 4.73 -6.17
N ALA A 73 12.48 3.96 -5.10
CA ALA A 73 12.68 4.49 -3.76
C ALA A 73 13.94 5.38 -3.66
N GLY A 74 15.04 4.99 -4.32
CA GLY A 74 16.30 5.74 -4.31
C GLY A 74 16.31 6.97 -5.21
N ALA A 75 15.58 6.96 -6.33
CA ALA A 75 15.48 8.09 -7.25
C ALA A 75 14.47 9.14 -6.79
N TRP A 76 13.43 8.72 -6.07
CA TRP A 76 12.31 9.56 -5.66
C TRP A 76 12.23 9.65 -4.12
N GLY A 77 11.06 9.38 -3.56
CA GLY A 77 10.80 9.41 -2.13
C GLY A 77 10.46 8.02 -1.59
N LEU A 78 10.84 7.79 -0.32
CA LEU A 78 10.46 6.61 0.44
C LEU A 78 9.71 7.05 1.70
N GLY A 79 8.42 6.75 1.77
CA GLY A 79 7.62 6.93 2.99
C GLY A 79 7.83 5.77 3.95
N GLN A 80 8.14 6.05 5.23
CA GLN A 80 8.38 5.01 6.25
C GLN A 80 7.50 5.16 7.50
N ASP A 81 6.79 6.28 7.63
CA ASP A 81 6.03 6.63 8.84
C ASP A 81 4.54 6.24 8.77
N GLY A 82 4.12 5.46 7.76
CA GLY A 82 2.75 5.02 7.55
C GLY A 82 2.48 3.61 8.08
N ARG A 83 2.48 3.39 9.40
CA ARG A 83 2.21 2.07 10.02
C ARG A 83 0.75 1.87 10.47
N TYR A 84 -0.19 2.63 9.92
CA TYR A 84 -1.57 2.57 10.34
C TYR A 84 -2.24 1.29 9.79
N CYS A 85 -2.93 0.55 10.66
CA CYS A 85 -3.64 -0.70 10.36
C CYS A 85 -2.83 -1.88 9.83
N ASN A 86 -1.52 -1.93 10.07
CA ASN A 86 -0.65 -3.08 9.75
C ASN A 86 -1.06 -4.36 10.52
N VAL A 87 -2.19 -4.96 10.13
CA VAL A 87 -2.81 -6.11 10.75
C VAL A 87 -2.96 -7.21 9.71
N ASN A 88 -2.87 -8.45 10.14
CA ASN A 88 -3.12 -9.58 9.26
C ASN A 88 -4.58 -10.02 9.36
N PRO A 89 -5.17 -10.52 8.28
CA PRO A 89 -4.61 -10.70 6.94
C PRO A 89 -4.77 -9.45 6.05
N SER A 90 -4.73 -9.55 4.71
CA SER A 90 -4.61 -8.41 3.78
C SER A 90 -5.81 -7.45 3.77
N LEU A 91 -7.06 -7.96 3.75
CA LEU A 91 -8.29 -7.17 3.66
C LEU A 91 -8.34 -5.93 4.56
N PRO A 92 -8.10 -6.02 5.88
CA PRO A 92 -8.14 -4.85 6.76
C PRO A 92 -7.14 -3.75 6.39
N ASN A 93 -6.00 -4.06 5.77
CA ASN A 93 -5.05 -3.05 5.29
C ASN A 93 -5.64 -2.26 4.13
N TYR A 94 -6.23 -2.94 3.14
CA TYR A 94 -6.92 -2.31 2.01
C TYR A 94 -8.07 -1.42 2.49
N LEU A 95 -8.89 -1.90 3.44
CA LEU A 95 -9.96 -1.11 4.04
C LEU A 95 -9.43 0.11 4.79
N CYS A 96 -8.26 0.03 5.42
CA CYS A 96 -7.64 1.20 6.02
C CYS A 96 -7.13 2.22 5.02
N LEU A 97 -6.53 1.79 3.91
CA LEU A 97 -6.06 2.68 2.86
C LEU A 97 -7.21 3.50 2.26
N THR A 98 -8.39 2.90 2.10
CA THR A 98 -9.53 3.55 1.44
C THR A 98 -10.63 4.05 2.37
N GLY A 99 -10.72 3.55 3.60
CA GLY A 99 -11.77 3.90 4.58
C GLY A 99 -11.23 4.50 5.88
N GLY A 100 -9.90 4.49 6.10
CA GLY A 100 -9.27 5.03 7.31
C GLY A 100 -9.50 4.19 8.57
N SER A 101 -10.01 2.96 8.44
CA SER A 101 -10.31 2.03 9.53
C SER A 101 -10.28 0.60 9.00
N ASP A 102 -9.94 -0.36 9.87
CA ASP A 102 -9.98 -1.80 9.52
C ASP A 102 -11.39 -2.37 9.72
N PHE A 103 -12.31 -1.56 10.26
CA PHE A 103 -13.68 -1.90 10.60
C PHE A 103 -13.80 -3.12 11.54
N GLY A 104 -12.73 -3.45 12.27
CA GLY A 104 -12.65 -4.66 13.09
C GLY A 104 -12.43 -5.94 12.29
N CYS A 105 -11.96 -5.87 11.04
CA CYS A 105 -11.64 -7.03 10.20
C CYS A 105 -10.26 -7.66 10.48
N SER A 106 -9.60 -7.32 11.59
CA SER A 106 -8.38 -8.03 11.99
C SER A 106 -8.64 -9.54 12.11
N GLY A 107 -7.81 -10.35 11.47
CA GLY A 107 -7.99 -11.81 11.39
C GLY A 107 -9.03 -12.29 10.38
N TYR A 108 -9.58 -11.41 9.53
CA TYR A 108 -10.64 -11.75 8.57
C TYR A 108 -10.30 -11.32 7.13
N ASP A 109 -10.60 -12.19 6.16
CA ASP A 109 -10.25 -12.05 4.72
C ASP A 109 -11.36 -12.57 3.77
N GLY A 110 -12.61 -12.57 4.26
CA GLY A 110 -13.74 -13.07 3.48
C GLY A 110 -14.41 -12.02 2.60
N ASP A 111 -15.40 -12.47 1.82
CA ASP A 111 -16.10 -11.69 0.79
C ASP A 111 -16.80 -10.41 1.34
N PRO A 112 -17.17 -9.47 0.47
CA PRO A 112 -18.02 -8.35 0.83
C PRO A 112 -19.33 -8.79 1.49
N GLN A 113 -19.79 -8.03 2.50
CA GLN A 113 -21.07 -8.23 3.18
C GLN A 113 -21.30 -9.66 3.75
N SER A 114 -20.22 -10.34 4.14
CA SER A 114 -20.25 -11.74 4.61
C SER A 114 -19.99 -11.91 6.12
N SER A 115 -19.58 -10.85 6.81
CA SER A 115 -19.32 -10.84 8.26
C SER A 115 -19.73 -9.51 8.91
N ALA A 116 -19.71 -9.46 10.24
CA ALA A 116 -20.01 -8.22 10.96
C ALA A 116 -19.06 -7.06 10.59
N CYS A 117 -17.77 -7.35 10.38
CA CYS A 117 -16.79 -6.33 10.04
C CYS A 117 -16.94 -5.86 8.58
N THR A 118 -17.19 -6.78 7.63
CA THR A 118 -17.42 -6.39 6.23
C THR A 118 -18.77 -5.71 6.03
N ASN A 119 -19.78 -6.00 6.88
CA ASN A 119 -21.01 -5.22 6.96
C ASN A 119 -20.78 -3.79 7.50
N ALA A 120 -19.85 -3.62 8.44
CA ALA A 120 -19.49 -2.30 8.93
C ALA A 120 -18.79 -1.47 7.84
N ALA A 121 -17.86 -2.08 7.08
CA ALA A 121 -17.26 -1.47 5.90
C ALA A 121 -18.32 -1.13 4.84
N TRP A 122 -19.27 -2.03 4.59
CA TRP A 122 -20.35 -1.85 3.61
C TRP A 122 -21.20 -0.61 3.83
N ALA A 123 -21.39 -0.21 5.09
CA ALA A 123 -22.14 0.98 5.47
C ALA A 123 -21.28 2.24 5.64
N ALA A 124 -19.95 2.15 5.45
CA ALA A 124 -19.02 3.22 5.78
C ALA A 124 -18.74 4.16 4.59
N PRO A 125 -18.46 5.45 4.86
CA PRO A 125 -17.89 6.33 3.86
C PRO A 125 -16.45 5.93 3.52
N ASN A 126 -16.01 6.24 2.31
CA ASN A 126 -14.68 5.91 1.83
C ASN A 126 -14.01 7.08 1.08
N ILE A 127 -12.77 6.89 0.64
CA ILE A 127 -11.96 7.93 -0.01
C ILE A 127 -12.61 8.46 -1.30
N VAL A 128 -13.37 7.62 -2.02
CA VAL A 128 -14.10 8.02 -3.22
C VAL A 128 -15.14 9.09 -2.90
N ASP A 129 -15.84 8.99 -1.77
CA ASP A 129 -16.81 10.00 -1.36
C ASP A 129 -16.15 11.36 -1.15
N ARG A 130 -14.96 11.36 -0.56
CA ARG A 130 -14.17 12.58 -0.35
C ARG A 130 -13.72 13.19 -1.67
N LEU A 131 -13.23 12.35 -2.59
CA LEU A 131 -12.79 12.78 -3.91
C LEU A 131 -13.93 13.37 -4.73
N VAL A 132 -15.05 12.64 -4.85
CA VAL A 132 -16.21 13.08 -5.64
C VAL A 132 -16.85 14.34 -5.04
N THR A 133 -16.96 14.43 -3.71
CA THR A 133 -17.46 15.65 -3.05
C THR A 133 -16.59 16.88 -3.34
N ALA A 134 -15.28 16.68 -3.49
CA ALA A 134 -14.34 17.72 -3.85
C ALA A 134 -14.25 17.99 -5.37
N GLY A 135 -15.06 17.31 -6.20
CA GLY A 135 -15.08 17.48 -7.65
C GLY A 135 -14.01 16.69 -8.41
N TYR A 136 -13.30 15.77 -7.74
CA TYR A 136 -12.32 14.90 -8.37
C TYR A 136 -12.97 13.65 -8.99
N THR A 137 -12.40 13.21 -10.11
CA THR A 137 -12.75 11.93 -10.75
C THR A 137 -11.90 10.79 -10.20
N TRP A 138 -12.40 9.56 -10.30
CA TRP A 138 -11.71 8.37 -9.80
C TRP A 138 -11.94 7.15 -10.69
N LYS A 139 -11.01 6.19 -10.68
CA LYS A 139 -11.18 4.88 -11.30
C LYS A 139 -10.26 3.85 -10.64
N ALA A 140 -10.76 2.63 -10.45
CA ALA A 140 -10.03 1.53 -9.86
C ALA A 140 -9.89 0.40 -10.89
N TYR A 141 -8.68 -0.13 -11.03
CA TYR A 141 -8.28 -1.13 -12.00
C TYR A 141 -7.79 -2.35 -11.23
N MET A 142 -8.37 -3.50 -11.51
CA MET A 142 -8.09 -4.75 -10.81
C MET A 142 -7.64 -5.78 -11.82
N GLU A 143 -6.39 -6.24 -11.73
CA GLU A 143 -5.89 -7.26 -12.65
C GLU A 143 -6.63 -8.59 -12.44
N ASP A 144 -6.89 -9.29 -13.55
CA ASP A 144 -7.66 -10.53 -13.62
C ASP A 144 -9.09 -10.48 -13.06
N MET A 145 -9.60 -9.30 -12.68
CA MET A 145 -11.00 -9.17 -12.26
C MET A 145 -11.93 -9.53 -13.43
N PRO A 146 -12.88 -10.48 -13.26
CA PRO A 146 -13.68 -10.99 -14.39
C PRO A 146 -14.62 -9.97 -15.04
N SER A 147 -15.18 -9.07 -14.24
CA SER A 147 -16.14 -8.05 -14.68
C SER A 147 -16.11 -6.88 -13.72
N ASN A 148 -16.72 -5.75 -14.12
CA ASN A 148 -16.84 -4.60 -13.23
C ASN A 148 -17.48 -5.01 -11.89
N CYS A 149 -16.92 -4.53 -10.79
CA CYS A 149 -17.29 -4.87 -9.40
C CYS A 149 -17.45 -6.36 -9.10
N TYR A 150 -16.62 -7.23 -9.68
CA TYR A 150 -16.68 -8.63 -9.31
C TYR A 150 -16.34 -8.81 -7.82
N GLY A 151 -17.32 -9.31 -7.06
CA GLY A 151 -17.32 -9.32 -5.59
C GLY A 151 -16.89 -10.64 -4.96
N SER A 152 -16.12 -11.48 -5.66
CA SER A 152 -15.65 -12.77 -5.15
C SER A 152 -14.28 -13.12 -5.76
N ASP A 153 -13.55 -14.06 -5.16
CA ASP A 153 -12.30 -14.55 -5.73
C ASP A 153 -12.50 -15.22 -7.10
N SER A 154 -11.54 -15.06 -8.00
CA SER A 154 -11.55 -15.72 -9.31
C SER A 154 -10.14 -15.84 -9.89
N GLY A 155 -9.63 -17.06 -10.05
CA GLY A 155 -8.27 -17.27 -10.55
C GLY A 155 -7.25 -16.57 -9.64
N ASN A 156 -6.44 -15.68 -10.20
CA ASN A 156 -5.47 -14.89 -9.45
C ASN A 156 -6.05 -13.58 -8.88
N TYR A 157 -7.28 -13.20 -9.24
CA TYR A 157 -7.98 -12.08 -8.63
C TYR A 157 -8.48 -12.46 -7.24
N ALA A 158 -7.99 -11.75 -6.22
CA ALA A 158 -8.45 -11.87 -4.85
C ALA A 158 -9.34 -10.67 -4.50
N VAL A 159 -10.61 -10.92 -4.17
CA VAL A 159 -11.56 -9.85 -3.87
C VAL A 159 -11.12 -9.03 -2.66
N ARG A 160 -10.46 -9.66 -1.67
CA ARG A 160 -9.86 -8.99 -0.51
C ARG A 160 -8.83 -7.91 -0.85
N HIS A 161 -8.26 -7.89 -2.06
CA HIS A 161 -7.34 -6.85 -2.52
C HIS A 161 -8.05 -5.72 -3.31
N ASN A 162 -9.38 -5.80 -3.44
CA ASN A 162 -10.24 -4.78 -4.04
C ASN A 162 -11.16 -4.18 -2.97
N PRO A 163 -10.74 -3.12 -2.26
CA PRO A 163 -11.56 -2.55 -1.19
C PRO A 163 -12.85 -1.90 -1.70
N PHE A 164 -12.91 -1.49 -2.97
CA PHE A 164 -14.03 -0.71 -3.51
C PHE A 164 -15.33 -1.53 -3.58
N VAL A 165 -15.23 -2.85 -3.73
CA VAL A 165 -16.40 -3.73 -3.69
C VAL A 165 -16.87 -4.05 -2.26
N TYR A 166 -16.18 -3.57 -1.23
CA TYR A 166 -16.62 -3.68 0.18
C TYR A 166 -17.45 -2.49 0.64
N TYR A 167 -17.62 -1.44 -0.16
CA TYR A 167 -18.46 -0.30 0.15
C TYR A 167 -19.79 -0.38 -0.60
N GLY A 168 -20.90 -0.41 0.14
CA GLY A 168 -22.22 -0.62 -0.45
C GLY A 168 -22.70 0.54 -1.33
N ASP A 169 -22.20 1.76 -1.10
CA ASP A 169 -22.45 2.95 -1.91
C ASP A 169 -21.69 2.95 -3.25
N ILE A 170 -20.73 2.06 -3.42
CA ILE A 170 -20.06 1.78 -4.70
C ILE A 170 -20.67 0.53 -5.34
N ALA A 171 -20.74 -0.58 -4.59
CA ALA A 171 -21.17 -1.87 -5.11
C ALA A 171 -22.64 -1.88 -5.57
N ASN A 172 -23.53 -1.14 -4.90
CA ASN A 172 -24.95 -1.06 -5.27
C ASN A 172 -25.29 0.11 -6.20
N ASP A 173 -24.33 0.96 -6.56
CA ASP A 173 -24.53 2.07 -7.49
C ASP A 173 -23.89 1.71 -8.84
N ALA A 174 -24.72 1.50 -9.88
CA ALA A 174 -24.22 1.07 -11.18
C ALA A 174 -23.20 2.05 -11.82
N THR A 175 -23.32 3.35 -11.54
CA THR A 175 -22.41 4.38 -12.08
C THR A 175 -21.04 4.31 -11.39
N ARG A 176 -21.02 4.24 -10.06
CA ARG A 176 -19.78 4.07 -9.30
C ARG A 176 -19.16 2.71 -9.54
N CYS A 177 -19.99 1.68 -9.61
CA CYS A 177 -19.54 0.34 -9.91
C CYS A 177 -18.87 0.24 -11.28
N SER A 178 -19.37 0.96 -12.29
CA SER A 178 -18.72 1.02 -13.61
C SER A 178 -17.29 1.61 -13.60
N ARG A 179 -16.86 2.21 -12.48
CA ARG A 179 -15.50 2.74 -12.26
C ARG A 179 -14.55 1.74 -11.59
N VAL A 180 -15.03 0.58 -11.14
CA VAL A 180 -14.21 -0.53 -10.64
C VAL A 180 -14.13 -1.56 -11.76
N VAL A 181 -13.04 -1.53 -12.52
CA VAL A 181 -12.93 -2.22 -13.81
C VAL A 181 -11.80 -3.24 -13.83
N PRO A 182 -11.90 -4.30 -14.68
CA PRO A 182 -10.75 -5.13 -14.99
C PRO A 182 -9.61 -4.26 -15.53
N ALA A 183 -8.37 -4.50 -15.09
CA ALA A 183 -7.21 -3.76 -15.59
C ALA A 183 -6.91 -4.06 -17.07
N GLY A 184 -7.45 -5.17 -17.60
CA GLY A 184 -7.18 -5.66 -18.95
C GLY A 184 -5.83 -6.34 -19.05
N SER A 185 -5.52 -6.89 -20.23
CA SER A 185 -4.21 -7.54 -20.46
C SER A 185 -3.09 -6.52 -20.28
N SER A 186 -2.09 -6.85 -19.46
CA SER A 186 -0.95 -5.99 -19.14
C SER A 186 -1.38 -4.57 -18.74
N ASP A 187 -2.44 -4.47 -17.94
CA ASP A 187 -3.00 -3.22 -17.40
C ASP A 187 -3.37 -2.17 -18.45
N SER A 188 -3.66 -2.63 -19.67
CA SER A 188 -3.98 -1.76 -20.82
C SER A 188 -5.10 -0.77 -20.53
N ALA A 189 -6.06 -1.06 -19.64
CA ALA A 189 -7.10 -0.10 -19.27
C ALA A 189 -6.52 1.12 -18.54
N LEU A 190 -5.62 0.92 -17.58
CA LEU A 190 -4.94 2.02 -16.89
C LEU A 190 -4.00 2.76 -17.85
N ILE A 191 -3.18 2.02 -18.61
CA ILE A 191 -2.21 2.60 -19.54
C ILE A 191 -2.89 3.48 -20.58
N ASN A 192 -4.04 3.05 -21.12
CA ASN A 192 -4.82 3.83 -22.07
C ASN A 192 -5.38 5.12 -21.44
N ASP A 193 -5.90 5.05 -20.21
CA ASP A 193 -6.42 6.23 -19.52
C ASP A 193 -5.30 7.23 -19.20
N LEU A 194 -4.09 6.75 -18.87
CA LEU A 194 -2.89 7.57 -18.67
C LEU A 194 -2.34 8.23 -19.94
N GLY A 195 -2.78 7.79 -21.13
CA GLY A 195 -2.33 8.33 -22.42
C GLY A 195 -2.70 9.80 -22.67
N SER A 196 -3.63 10.37 -21.89
CA SER A 196 -4.01 11.78 -21.95
C SER A 196 -4.55 12.29 -20.61
N THR A 197 -4.28 13.55 -20.28
CA THR A 197 -4.90 14.23 -19.12
C THR A 197 -6.42 14.41 -19.26
N SER A 198 -6.97 14.25 -20.46
CA SER A 198 -8.41 14.28 -20.71
C SER A 198 -9.12 12.96 -20.39
N THR A 199 -8.39 11.85 -20.41
CA THR A 199 -8.92 10.49 -20.14
C THR A 199 -8.57 10.01 -18.74
N ALA A 200 -7.44 10.49 -18.20
CA ALA A 200 -6.98 10.17 -16.86
C ALA A 200 -7.99 10.65 -15.80
N SER A 201 -8.34 9.77 -14.87
CA SER A 201 -9.06 10.18 -13.66
C SER A 201 -8.10 10.81 -12.66
N ASN A 202 -8.56 11.78 -11.86
CA ASN A 202 -7.70 12.44 -10.87
C ASN A 202 -7.12 11.46 -9.84
N PHE A 203 -7.91 10.46 -9.45
CA PHE A 203 -7.45 9.36 -8.60
C PHE A 203 -7.55 8.04 -9.36
N MET A 204 -6.44 7.33 -9.48
CA MET A 204 -6.36 6.04 -10.14
C MET A 204 -5.75 5.02 -9.19
N TRP A 205 -6.41 3.88 -9.03
CA TRP A 205 -5.96 2.80 -8.16
C TRP A 205 -5.73 1.53 -8.98
N LEU A 206 -4.56 0.92 -8.87
CA LEU A 206 -4.26 -0.39 -9.45
C LEU A 206 -3.96 -1.38 -8.33
N THR A 207 -4.68 -2.50 -8.33
CA THR A 207 -4.25 -3.71 -7.61
C THR A 207 -3.88 -4.76 -8.66
N PRO A 208 -2.61 -5.19 -8.74
CA PRO A 208 -2.21 -6.36 -9.52
C PRO A 208 -2.84 -7.63 -8.95
N ASN A 209 -2.77 -8.73 -9.71
CA ASN A 209 -3.27 -10.01 -9.24
C ASN A 209 -2.33 -10.59 -8.16
N THR A 210 -2.76 -11.65 -7.50
CA THR A 210 -2.03 -12.27 -6.37
C THR A 210 -0.61 -12.77 -6.70
N CYS A 211 -0.21 -12.80 -7.97
CA CYS A 211 1.16 -13.13 -8.38
C CYS A 211 1.98 -11.85 -8.62
N ASN A 212 1.45 -10.94 -9.42
CA ASN A 212 2.12 -9.68 -9.77
C ASN A 212 2.21 -8.71 -8.59
N ASP A 213 1.28 -8.79 -7.64
CA ASP A 213 1.32 -8.03 -6.39
C ASP A 213 2.28 -8.62 -5.35
N ILE A 214 3.07 -9.64 -5.70
CA ILE A 214 4.04 -10.37 -4.85
C ILE A 214 3.43 -11.09 -3.63
N HIS A 215 2.12 -11.28 -3.56
CA HIS A 215 1.50 -12.07 -2.49
C HIS A 215 1.83 -13.57 -2.60
N SER A 216 1.76 -14.12 -3.81
CA SER A 216 1.80 -15.59 -4.06
C SER A 216 2.93 -16.02 -4.98
N CYS A 217 3.66 -15.06 -5.56
CA CYS A 217 4.81 -15.28 -6.42
C CYS A 217 6.05 -14.60 -5.85
N PRO A 218 7.27 -15.00 -6.29
CA PRO A 218 8.48 -14.39 -5.77
C PRO A 218 8.59 -12.91 -6.12
N ILE A 219 9.34 -12.17 -5.31
CA ILE A 219 9.54 -10.71 -5.43
C ILE A 219 9.98 -10.28 -6.84
N ASP A 220 10.76 -11.11 -7.54
CA ASP A 220 11.23 -10.81 -8.90
C ASP A 220 10.09 -10.72 -9.93
N THR A 221 8.97 -11.39 -9.68
CA THR A 221 7.79 -11.39 -10.54
C THR A 221 7.12 -10.03 -10.51
N GLY A 222 6.82 -9.49 -9.32
CA GLY A 222 6.26 -8.16 -9.20
C GLY A 222 7.24 -7.04 -9.52
N ASP A 223 8.54 -7.22 -9.21
CA ASP A 223 9.57 -6.23 -9.59
C ASP A 223 9.69 -6.10 -11.11
N ALA A 224 9.57 -7.21 -11.85
CA ALA A 224 9.55 -7.22 -13.31
C ALA A 224 8.22 -6.69 -13.87
N TYR A 225 7.10 -6.99 -13.23
CA TYR A 225 5.78 -6.48 -13.60
C TYR A 225 5.71 -4.94 -13.54
N LEU A 226 6.35 -4.32 -12.54
CA LEU A 226 6.36 -2.85 -12.40
C LEU A 226 7.32 -2.13 -13.37
N ALA A 227 8.26 -2.85 -13.99
CA ALA A 227 9.39 -2.29 -14.75
C ALA A 227 9.06 -1.89 -16.19
#